data_AF-A0A2S4LRE3-F1
#
_entry.id   AF-A0A2S4LRE3-F1
#
_cell.length_a   1.000
_cell.length_b   1.000
_cell.length_c   1.000
_cell.angle_alpha   90.00
_cell.angle_beta   90.00
_cell.angle_gamma   90.00
#
_symmetry.space_group_name_H-M   'P 1'
#
loop_
_entity.id
_entity.type
_entity.pdbx_description
1 polymer ?
#
loop_
_entity_poly.entity_id
_entity_poly.type
_entity_poly.pdbx_seq_one_letter_code
_entity_poly.pdbx_strand_id
1 'polypeptide(L)'
;MAACLSPGSGALADPGQDCRTGAAEARVTGCSALLAEARTPRQRAIALDGRCKANNDRLAFAAALADCTSAIRADDDYPYSFANRGIAQAGLNNHAAAIVDFTQAHTMRPTFIYPLMNRAKSQTQLGNLLLASRDYDEVLRLKPDNEEAKLAKAALFAPAIAGASPTGANTLCGSVGCN
;
A
#
# COMPACT_ATOMS: atom_id res chain seq x y z
N MET A 1 -55.89 -12.09 3.82
CA MET A 1 -54.65 -12.84 3.50
C MET A 1 -53.60 -11.83 3.07
N ALA A 2 -52.75 -11.39 4.01
CA ALA A 2 -51.69 -10.43 3.73
C ALA A 2 -50.45 -11.22 3.28
N ALA A 3 -50.03 -11.03 2.03
CA ALA A 3 -48.80 -11.58 1.51
C ALA A 3 -47.61 -10.88 2.19
N CYS A 4 -46.87 -11.62 3.02
CA CYS A 4 -45.55 -11.21 3.46
C CYS A 4 -44.61 -11.30 2.26
N LEU A 5 -44.35 -10.16 1.63
CA LEU A 5 -43.25 -10.02 0.68
C LEU A 5 -41.95 -10.05 1.48
N SER A 6 -41.28 -11.21 1.49
CA SER A 6 -39.89 -11.31 1.94
C SER A 6 -39.01 -10.40 1.09
N PRO A 7 -38.18 -9.53 1.67
CA PRO A 7 -37.18 -8.82 0.90
C PRO A 7 -36.18 -9.86 0.35
N GLY A 8 -35.92 -9.74 -0.95
CA GLY A 8 -35.02 -10.62 -1.67
C GLY A 8 -33.64 -10.70 -1.02
N SER A 9 -33.07 -11.88 -1.10
CA SER A 9 -31.69 -12.24 -0.78
C SER A 9 -30.68 -11.44 -1.62
N GLY A 10 -30.48 -10.16 -1.27
CA GLY A 10 -29.20 -9.49 -1.44
C GLY A 10 -28.35 -9.85 -0.22
N ALA A 11 -27.14 -10.37 -0.42
CA ALA A 11 -26.25 -10.75 0.67
C ALA A 11 -26.18 -9.61 1.70
N LEU A 12 -26.63 -9.89 2.94
CA LEU A 12 -26.50 -8.96 4.05
C LEU A 12 -25.02 -8.56 4.11
N ALA A 13 -24.73 -7.26 4.09
CA ALA A 13 -23.36 -6.77 4.19
C ALA A 13 -22.72 -7.40 5.43
N ASP A 14 -21.63 -8.15 5.24
CA ASP A 14 -20.80 -8.69 6.32
C ASP A 14 -19.63 -7.72 6.51
N PRO A 15 -19.63 -6.88 7.55
CA PRO A 15 -18.56 -5.93 7.78
C PRO A 15 -17.18 -6.58 7.92
N GLY A 16 -17.15 -7.84 8.38
CA GLY A 16 -15.96 -8.68 8.47
C GLY A 16 -15.41 -9.06 7.09
N GLN A 17 -16.28 -9.43 6.17
CA GLN A 17 -15.92 -9.71 4.78
C GLN A 17 -15.54 -8.42 4.04
N ASP A 18 -16.30 -7.34 4.21
CA ASP A 18 -16.03 -6.04 3.57
C ASP A 18 -14.67 -5.47 4.02
N CYS A 19 -14.33 -5.57 5.31
CA CYS A 19 -13.03 -5.15 5.80
C CYS A 19 -11.86 -5.96 5.23
N ARG A 20 -12.07 -7.24 4.93
CA ARG A 20 -11.00 -8.13 4.44
C ARG A 20 -10.83 -8.07 2.93
N THR A 21 -11.94 -8.10 2.19
CA THR A 21 -11.94 -8.34 0.74
C THR A 21 -12.71 -7.28 -0.05
N GLY A 22 -13.38 -6.34 0.61
CA GLY A 22 -14.12 -5.28 -0.06
C GLY A 22 -13.22 -4.33 -0.86
N ALA A 23 -13.83 -3.66 -1.85
CA ALA A 23 -13.25 -2.49 -2.51
C ALA A 23 -12.95 -1.39 -1.49
N ALA A 24 -12.07 -0.45 -1.82
CA ALA A 24 -11.51 0.47 -0.81
C ALA A 24 -12.58 1.25 -0.03
N GLU A 25 -13.66 1.70 -0.65
CA GLU A 25 -14.76 2.38 0.05
C GLU A 25 -15.53 1.45 0.99
N ALA A 26 -15.96 0.28 0.50
CA ALA A 26 -16.63 -0.73 1.32
C ALA A 26 -15.73 -1.18 2.49
N ARG A 27 -14.42 -1.27 2.27
CA ARG A 27 -13.44 -1.61 3.29
C ARG A 27 -13.38 -0.59 4.42
N VAL A 28 -13.45 0.71 4.12
CA VAL A 28 -13.50 1.75 5.17
C VAL A 28 -14.72 1.57 6.05
N THR A 29 -15.90 1.32 5.46
CA THR A 29 -17.15 1.11 6.21
C THR A 29 -17.08 -0.17 7.03
N GLY A 30 -16.71 -1.30 6.42
CA GLY A 30 -16.62 -2.60 7.08
C GLY A 30 -15.63 -2.59 8.25
N CYS A 31 -14.43 -2.04 8.04
CA CYS A 31 -13.43 -1.95 9.10
C CYS A 31 -13.83 -0.98 10.22
N SER A 32 -14.59 0.08 9.92
CA SER A 32 -15.10 1.00 10.95
C SER A 32 -16.15 0.32 11.83
N ALA A 33 -17.00 -0.56 11.28
CA ALA A 33 -17.92 -1.37 12.07
C ALA A 33 -17.18 -2.38 12.95
N LEU A 34 -16.19 -3.11 12.40
CA LEU A 34 -15.35 -4.02 13.20
C LEU A 34 -14.62 -3.31 14.35
N LEU A 35 -14.20 -2.06 14.12
CA LEU A 35 -13.55 -1.25 15.15
C LEU A 35 -14.50 -0.95 16.32
N ALA A 36 -15.78 -0.71 16.07
CA ALA A 36 -16.78 -0.48 17.10
C ALA A 36 -17.04 -1.73 17.96
N GLU A 37 -16.86 -2.91 17.37
CA GLU A 37 -17.05 -4.21 18.04
C GLU A 37 -15.76 -4.77 18.65
N ALA A 38 -14.61 -4.13 18.41
CA ALA A 38 -13.31 -4.62 18.83
C ALA A 38 -13.20 -4.72 20.36
N ARG A 39 -13.02 -5.95 20.86
CA ARG A 39 -12.92 -6.25 22.30
C ARG A 39 -11.50 -6.43 22.79
N THR A 40 -10.55 -6.61 21.88
CA THR A 40 -9.12 -6.80 22.21
C THR A 40 -8.25 -5.78 21.51
N PRO A 41 -7.05 -5.48 22.05
CA PRO A 41 -6.09 -4.59 21.38
C PRO A 41 -5.74 -5.10 19.97
N ARG A 42 -5.58 -6.42 19.80
CA ARG A 42 -5.35 -7.06 18.49
C ARG A 42 -6.49 -6.82 17.51
N GLN A 43 -7.74 -7.01 17.92
CA GLN A 43 -8.91 -6.79 17.05
C GLN A 43 -8.99 -5.32 16.62
N ARG A 44 -8.74 -4.40 17.55
CA ARG A 44 -8.68 -2.96 17.27
C ARG A 44 -7.59 -2.64 16.26
N ALA A 45 -6.39 -3.19 16.42
CA ALA A 45 -5.28 -2.98 15.50
C ALA A 45 -5.59 -3.51 14.10
N ILE A 46 -6.17 -4.71 13.97
CA ILE A 46 -6.56 -5.30 12.68
C ILE A 46 -7.61 -4.42 11.97
N ALA A 47 -8.63 -3.94 12.69
CA ALA A 47 -9.67 -3.10 12.11
C ALA A 47 -9.10 -1.73 11.65
N LEU A 48 -8.28 -1.09 12.50
CA LEU A 48 -7.62 0.16 12.15
C LEU A 48 -6.65 0.00 10.97
N ASP A 49 -5.89 -1.09 10.93
CA ASP A 49 -5.00 -1.42 9.82
C ASP A 49 -5.77 -1.63 8.50
N GLY A 50 -6.89 -2.35 8.56
CA GLY A 50 -7.75 -2.56 7.41
C GLY A 50 -8.29 -1.24 6.85
N ARG A 51 -8.67 -0.31 7.73
CA ARG A 51 -9.09 1.05 7.35
C ARG A 51 -7.92 1.89 6.81
N CYS A 52 -6.75 1.77 7.41
CA CYS A 52 -5.52 2.40 6.92
C CYS A 52 -5.18 1.94 5.49
N LYS A 53 -5.18 0.62 5.24
CA LYS A 53 -4.98 0.05 3.90
C LYS A 53 -6.01 0.57 2.90
N ALA A 54 -7.28 0.63 3.30
CA ALA A 54 -8.34 1.17 2.46
C ALA A 54 -8.09 2.65 2.09
N ASN A 55 -7.63 3.46 3.05
CA ASN A 55 -7.30 4.85 2.80
C ASN A 55 -6.04 5.01 1.93
N ASN A 56 -5.04 4.14 2.06
CA ASN A 56 -3.89 4.08 1.14
C ASN A 56 -4.35 3.79 -0.30
N ASP A 57 -5.24 2.80 -0.50
CA ASP A 57 -5.78 2.45 -1.82
C ASP A 57 -6.56 3.62 -2.46
N ARG A 58 -7.11 4.52 -1.64
CA ARG A 58 -7.83 5.74 -2.05
C ARG A 58 -6.93 6.98 -2.15
N LEU A 59 -5.63 6.83 -1.94
CA LEU A 59 -4.65 7.92 -1.87
C LEU A 59 -4.95 8.95 -0.75
N ALA A 60 -5.79 8.58 0.23
CA ALA A 60 -6.12 9.40 1.39
C ALA A 60 -5.06 9.23 2.49
N PHE A 61 -3.82 9.58 2.17
CA PHE A 61 -2.65 9.20 2.97
C PHE A 61 -2.64 9.79 4.39
N ALA A 62 -3.16 11.01 4.60
CA ALA A 62 -3.25 11.60 5.93
C ALA A 62 -4.20 10.81 6.85
N ALA A 63 -5.34 10.36 6.30
CA ALA A 63 -6.28 9.51 7.03
C ALA A 63 -5.69 8.12 7.30
N ALA A 64 -5.02 7.54 6.30
CA ALA A 64 -4.30 6.27 6.46
C ALA A 64 -3.24 6.36 7.57
N LEU A 65 -2.43 7.42 7.59
CA LEU A 65 -1.41 7.65 8.61
C LEU A 65 -2.00 7.69 10.03
N ALA A 66 -3.13 8.38 10.21
CA ALA A 66 -3.82 8.44 11.50
C ALA A 66 -4.32 7.07 11.97
N ASP A 67 -4.92 6.30 11.06
CA ASP A 67 -5.43 4.95 11.33
C ASP A 67 -4.30 3.97 11.67
N CYS A 68 -3.26 3.91 10.83
CA CYS A 68 -2.12 3.04 11.08
C CYS A 68 -1.36 3.40 12.36
N THR A 69 -1.24 4.69 12.69
CA THR A 69 -0.64 5.12 13.95
C THR A 69 -1.47 4.66 15.14
N SER A 70 -2.79 4.72 15.03
CA SER A 70 -3.69 4.21 16.06
C SER A 70 -3.65 2.68 16.15
N ALA A 71 -3.48 1.99 15.02
CA ALA A 71 -3.32 0.54 14.97
C ALA A 71 -2.06 0.09 15.73
N ILE A 72 -0.92 0.71 15.46
CA ILE A 72 0.35 0.43 16.14
C ILE A 72 0.26 0.70 17.65
N ARG A 73 -0.46 1.77 18.07
CA ARG A 73 -0.69 2.03 19.50
C ARG A 73 -1.58 0.98 20.16
N ALA A 74 -2.48 0.36 19.42
CA ALA A 74 -3.34 -0.70 19.94
C ALA A 74 -2.58 -2.03 20.03
N ASP A 75 -1.74 -2.34 19.06
CA ASP A 75 -0.90 -3.53 19.05
C ASP A 75 0.37 -3.27 18.23
N ASP A 76 1.51 -3.19 18.91
CA ASP A 76 2.82 -2.99 18.29
C ASP A 76 3.47 -4.30 17.82
N ASP A 77 2.84 -5.45 18.07
CA ASP A 77 3.20 -6.76 17.52
C ASP A 77 2.38 -7.10 16.26
N TYR A 78 1.95 -6.06 15.52
CA TYR A 78 1.28 -6.21 14.23
C TYR A 78 2.09 -5.63 13.06
N PRO A 79 2.89 -6.44 12.34
CA PRO A 79 3.81 -5.93 11.32
C PRO A 79 3.13 -5.27 10.11
N TYR A 80 1.87 -5.60 9.86
CA TYR A 80 1.11 -5.01 8.75
C TYR A 80 0.85 -3.51 8.97
N SER A 81 0.64 -3.07 10.21
CA SER A 81 0.40 -1.66 10.52
C SER A 81 1.62 -0.80 10.30
N PHE A 82 2.82 -1.31 10.58
CA PHE A 82 4.05 -0.63 10.20
C PHE A 82 4.18 -0.54 8.68
N ALA A 83 3.95 -1.63 7.95
CA ALA A 83 4.03 -1.62 6.49
C ALA A 83 3.04 -0.62 5.85
N ASN A 84 1.79 -0.63 6.30
CA ASN A 84 0.76 0.28 5.79
C ASN A 84 1.01 1.73 6.23
N ARG A 85 1.59 1.97 7.42
CA ARG A 85 2.03 3.31 7.82
C ARG A 85 3.16 3.81 6.92
N GLY A 86 4.11 2.94 6.59
CA GLY A 86 5.19 3.25 5.67
C GLY A 86 4.68 3.68 4.29
N ILE A 87 3.61 3.04 3.79
CA ILE A 87 2.97 3.43 2.52
C ILE A 87 2.33 4.81 2.65
N ALA A 88 1.59 5.07 3.73
CA ALA A 88 0.99 6.38 3.96
C ALA A 88 2.06 7.48 4.03
N GLN A 89 3.18 7.22 4.74
CA GLN A 89 4.32 8.13 4.81
C GLN A 89 4.94 8.37 3.43
N ALA A 90 5.17 7.32 2.65
CA ALA A 90 5.72 7.43 1.30
C ALA A 90 4.78 8.22 0.36
N GLY A 91 3.46 8.01 0.46
CA GLY A 91 2.47 8.79 -0.28
C GLY A 91 2.41 10.28 0.12
N LEU A 92 2.87 10.60 1.34
CA LEU A 92 3.07 11.97 1.82
C LEU A 92 4.49 12.51 1.53
N ASN A 93 5.29 11.81 0.72
CA ASN A 93 6.70 12.11 0.42
C ASN A 93 7.66 12.04 1.63
N ASN A 94 7.22 11.45 2.75
CA ASN A 94 8.05 11.26 3.94
C ASN A 94 8.86 9.96 3.85
N HIS A 95 9.68 9.82 2.79
CA HIS A 95 10.38 8.57 2.48
C HIS A 95 11.34 8.08 3.58
N ALA A 96 11.98 8.98 4.32
CA ALA A 96 12.85 8.61 5.43
C ALA A 96 12.06 7.92 6.56
N ALA A 97 10.90 8.46 6.93
CA ALA A 97 10.01 7.85 7.92
C ALA A 97 9.43 6.52 7.41
N ALA A 98 9.06 6.46 6.13
CA ALA A 98 8.58 5.24 5.50
C ALA A 98 9.61 4.10 5.57
N ILE A 99 10.90 4.39 5.33
CA ILE A 99 11.99 3.40 5.42
C ILE A 99 12.10 2.80 6.83
N VAL A 100 11.93 3.61 7.88
CA VAL A 100 11.93 3.13 9.27
C VAL A 100 10.79 2.14 9.49
N ASP A 101 9.58 2.51 9.06
CA ASP A 101 8.39 1.67 9.18
C ASP A 101 8.50 0.35 8.40
N PHE A 102 9.00 0.40 7.16
CA PHE A 102 9.23 -0.81 6.37
C PHE A 102 10.30 -1.71 6.98
N THR A 103 11.34 -1.12 7.55
CA THR A 103 12.39 -1.88 8.24
C THR A 103 11.82 -2.58 9.45
N GLN A 104 11.02 -1.89 10.28
CA GLN A 104 10.35 -2.51 11.43
C GLN A 104 9.45 -3.67 11.01
N ALA A 105 8.59 -3.47 10.00
CA ALA A 105 7.70 -4.51 9.50
C ALA A 105 8.47 -5.76 8.99
N HIS A 106 9.60 -5.56 8.33
CA HIS A 106 10.46 -6.63 7.85
C HIS A 106 11.20 -7.35 8.99
N THR A 107 11.74 -6.61 9.97
CA THR A 107 12.39 -7.20 11.15
C THR A 107 11.43 -8.09 11.93
N MET A 108 10.18 -7.68 12.09
CA MET A 108 9.14 -8.48 12.75
C MET A 108 8.74 -9.72 11.95
N ARG A 109 8.78 -9.63 10.62
CA ARG A 109 8.45 -10.77 9.75
C ARG A 109 9.38 -10.80 8.52
N PRO A 110 10.54 -11.47 8.61
CA PRO A 110 11.55 -11.46 7.55
C PRO A 110 11.08 -12.03 6.21
N THR A 111 10.10 -12.94 6.21
CA THR A 111 9.50 -13.49 4.98
C THR A 111 8.49 -12.55 4.31
N PHE A 112 8.18 -11.41 4.93
CA PHE A 112 7.29 -10.41 4.37
C PHE A 112 8.05 -9.54 3.37
N ILE A 113 7.95 -9.88 2.09
CA ILE A 113 8.67 -9.18 1.03
C ILE A 113 8.10 -7.79 0.72
N TYR A 114 6.84 -7.53 1.06
CA TYR A 114 6.15 -6.30 0.66
C TYR A 114 6.75 -5.02 1.28
N PRO A 115 7.13 -4.99 2.58
CA PRO A 115 7.93 -3.90 3.12
C PRO A 115 9.25 -3.67 2.40
N LEU A 116 9.99 -4.71 2.02
CA LEU A 116 11.26 -4.57 1.30
C LEU A 116 11.07 -3.89 -0.07
N MET A 117 10.06 -4.32 -0.83
CA MET A 117 9.76 -3.71 -2.14
C MET A 117 9.44 -2.22 -2.01
N ASN A 118 8.69 -1.81 -0.98
CA ASN A 118 8.33 -0.42 -0.76
C ASN A 118 9.47 0.40 -0.12
N ARG A 119 10.33 -0.25 0.68
CA ARG A 119 11.57 0.35 1.19
C ARG A 119 12.53 0.67 0.05
N ALA A 120 12.71 -0.27 -0.89
CA ALA A 120 13.49 -0.05 -2.09
C ALA A 120 12.96 1.14 -2.90
N LYS A 121 11.64 1.20 -3.14
CA LYS A 121 11.00 2.35 -3.83
C LYS A 121 11.28 3.67 -3.10
N SER A 122 11.15 3.71 -1.78
CA SER A 122 11.40 4.92 -0.98
C SER A 122 12.89 5.30 -0.98
N GLN A 123 13.80 4.33 -0.97
CA GLN A 123 15.23 4.56 -1.11
C GLN A 123 15.58 5.13 -2.49
N THR A 124 14.95 4.64 -3.56
CA THR A 124 15.10 5.20 -4.91
C THR A 124 14.67 6.66 -4.96
N GLN A 125 13.56 7.02 -4.33
CA GLN A 125 13.11 8.43 -4.25
C GLN A 125 14.09 9.33 -3.50
N LEU A 126 14.87 8.77 -2.56
CA LEU A 126 15.94 9.47 -1.85
C LEU A 126 17.30 9.40 -2.56
N GLY A 127 17.39 8.80 -3.75
CA GLY A 127 18.65 8.62 -4.49
C GLY A 127 19.56 7.51 -3.95
N ASN A 128 19.09 6.72 -2.99
CA ASN A 128 19.85 5.64 -2.35
C ASN A 128 19.81 4.34 -3.20
N LEU A 129 20.22 4.42 -4.46
CA LEU A 129 20.04 3.36 -5.47
C LEU A 129 20.73 2.04 -5.08
N LEU A 130 21.91 2.09 -4.46
CA LEU A 130 22.61 0.89 -3.99
C LEU A 130 21.87 0.17 -2.87
N LEU A 131 21.26 0.92 -1.95
CA LEU A 131 20.44 0.33 -0.91
C LEU A 131 19.17 -0.27 -1.52
N ALA A 132 18.55 0.42 -2.49
CA ALA A 132 17.34 -0.05 -3.16
C ALA A 132 17.61 -1.36 -3.91
N SER A 133 18.76 -1.46 -4.57
CA SER A 133 19.20 -2.70 -5.23
C SER A 133 19.33 -3.85 -4.25
N ARG A 134 19.89 -3.62 -3.05
CA ARG A 134 20.01 -4.66 -2.01
C ARG A 134 18.65 -5.14 -1.52
N ASP A 135 17.69 -4.23 -1.37
CA ASP A 135 16.33 -4.59 -0.98
C ASP A 135 15.65 -5.44 -2.05
N TYR A 136 15.81 -5.11 -3.35
CA TYR A 136 15.30 -5.97 -4.43
C TYR A 136 16.01 -7.31 -4.50
N ASP A 137 17.32 -7.35 -4.24
CA ASP A 137 18.06 -8.62 -4.16
C ASP A 137 17.52 -9.52 -3.06
N GLU A 138 17.18 -8.97 -1.91
CA GLU A 138 16.58 -9.74 -0.82
C GLU A 138 15.16 -10.22 -1.18
N VAL A 139 14.36 -9.41 -1.88
CA VAL A 139 13.07 -9.84 -2.42
C VAL A 139 13.25 -11.01 -3.38
N LEU A 140 14.23 -10.95 -4.29
CA LEU A 140 14.52 -12.01 -5.26
C LEU A 140 15.13 -13.25 -4.62
N ARG A 141 15.86 -13.11 -3.50
CA ARG A 141 16.33 -14.24 -2.70
C ARG A 141 15.15 -15.00 -2.08
N LEU A 142 14.14 -14.28 -1.58
CA LEU A 142 12.94 -14.86 -0.97
C LEU A 142 11.91 -15.35 -1.99
N LYS A 143 11.78 -14.66 -3.14
CA LYS A 143 10.90 -14.98 -4.26
C LYS A 143 11.60 -14.73 -5.61
N PRO A 144 12.33 -15.73 -6.13
CA PRO A 144 13.12 -15.59 -7.36
C PRO A 144 12.31 -15.27 -8.63
N ASP A 145 11.01 -15.56 -8.62
CA ASP A 145 10.05 -15.33 -9.70
C ASP A 145 9.33 -13.97 -9.60
N ASN A 146 9.71 -13.10 -8.66
CA ASN A 146 9.10 -11.79 -8.52
C ASN A 146 9.53 -10.85 -9.67
N GLU A 147 8.73 -10.80 -10.73
CA GLU A 147 9.00 -9.99 -11.92
C GLU A 147 9.06 -8.47 -11.62
N GLU A 148 8.23 -7.97 -10.70
CA GLU A 148 8.26 -6.57 -10.31
C GLU A 148 9.63 -6.18 -9.72
N ALA A 149 10.21 -7.00 -8.85
CA ALA A 149 11.53 -6.76 -8.28
C ALA A 149 12.64 -6.85 -9.34
N LYS A 150 12.56 -7.79 -10.30
CA LYS A 150 13.52 -7.88 -11.41
C LYS A 150 13.51 -6.61 -12.26
N LEU A 151 12.31 -6.18 -12.68
CA LEU A 151 12.14 -4.98 -13.50
C LEU A 151 12.58 -3.73 -12.74
N ALA A 152 12.15 -3.57 -11.49
CA ALA A 152 12.48 -2.41 -10.68
C ALA A 152 13.99 -2.32 -10.42
N LYS A 153 14.66 -3.45 -10.13
CA LYS A 153 16.12 -3.49 -9.96
C LYS A 153 16.84 -3.11 -11.25
N ALA A 154 16.43 -3.65 -12.39
CA ALA A 154 17.03 -3.33 -13.69
C ALA A 154 16.90 -1.83 -14.04
N ALA A 155 15.79 -1.21 -13.66
CA ALA A 155 15.53 0.20 -13.89
C ALA A 155 16.39 1.15 -13.03
N LEU A 156 16.92 0.71 -11.88
CA LEU A 156 17.69 1.58 -10.96
C LEU A 156 18.90 2.24 -11.61
N PHE A 157 19.56 1.53 -12.52
CA PHE A 157 20.80 1.97 -13.17
C PHE A 157 20.67 2.03 -14.69
N ALA A 158 19.45 1.92 -15.21
CA ALA A 158 19.22 2.09 -16.62
C ALA A 158 19.57 3.54 -17.00
N PRO A 159 20.34 3.75 -18.09
CA PRO A 159 20.59 5.10 -18.57
C PRO A 159 19.24 5.75 -18.85
N ALA A 160 19.04 6.98 -18.34
CA ALA A 160 17.88 7.78 -18.69
C ALA A 160 17.91 7.96 -20.21
N ILE A 161 17.09 7.21 -20.94
CA ILE A 161 16.83 7.50 -22.34
C ILE A 161 16.22 8.91 -22.36
N ALA A 162 17.01 9.89 -22.79
CA ALA A 162 16.56 11.25 -22.96
C ALA A 162 15.39 11.23 -23.97
N GLY A 163 14.15 11.27 -23.47
CA GLY A 163 12.99 11.21 -24.35
C GLY A 163 11.63 10.99 -23.70
N ALA A 164 11.54 10.55 -22.45
CA ALA A 164 10.23 10.34 -21.81
C ALA A 164 10.15 11.06 -20.45
N SER A 165 9.95 12.38 -20.48
CA SER A 165 9.29 13.05 -19.36
C SER A 165 7.80 12.68 -19.38
N PRO A 166 7.19 12.25 -18.26
CA PRO A 166 5.76 11.95 -18.20
C PRO A 166 4.89 13.21 -17.98
N THR A 167 5.45 14.41 -18.03
CA THR A 167 4.70 15.67 -17.93
C THR A 167 4.41 16.21 -19.32
N GLY A 168 3.13 16.28 -19.66
CA GLY A 168 2.64 16.56 -20.99
C GLY A 168 3.15 17.86 -21.62
N ALA A 169 3.37 17.78 -22.92
CA ALA A 169 3.03 18.81 -23.88
C ALA A 169 3.00 18.11 -25.23
N ASN A 170 1.79 17.85 -25.71
CA ASN A 170 1.51 17.59 -27.11
C ASN A 170 1.97 18.83 -27.91
N THR A 171 3.20 18.78 -28.40
CA THR A 171 3.70 19.70 -29.40
C THR A 171 4.83 18.99 -30.12
N LEU A 172 4.56 18.63 -31.38
CA LEU A 172 5.39 18.88 -32.56
C LEU A 172 5.13 17.78 -33.60
N CYS A 173 4.30 18.09 -34.59
CA CYS A 173 4.74 17.96 -35.98
C CYS A 173 3.87 18.86 -36.87
N GLY A 174 4.22 20.15 -36.88
CA GLY A 174 4.04 20.98 -38.06
C GLY A 174 5.29 20.85 -38.93
N SER A 175 5.09 20.92 -40.26
CA SER A 175 6.07 20.72 -41.35
C SER A 175 6.50 19.25 -41.49
N VAL A 176 6.15 18.51 -42.54
CA VAL A 176 6.52 18.75 -43.93
C VAL A 176 5.43 18.22 -44.87
N GLY A 177 5.08 19.00 -45.89
CA GLY A 177 4.19 18.56 -46.96
C GLY A 177 4.82 17.44 -47.77
N CYS A 178 4.10 16.33 -47.88
CA CYS A 178 4.34 15.36 -48.93
C CYS A 178 3.76 15.92 -50.23
N ASN A 179 4.64 16.35 -51.13
CA ASN A 179 4.41 16.36 -52.58
C ASN A 179 5.71 15.94 -53.25
#